data_AF-A0A1B3NCV6-F1
#
_entry.id   AF-A0A1B3NCV6-F1
#
_cell.length_a   1.000
_cell.length_b   1.000
_cell.length_c   1.000
_cell.angle_alpha   90.00
_cell.angle_beta   90.00
_cell.angle_gamma   90.00
#
_symmetry.space_group_name_H-M   'P 1'
#
loop_
_entity.id
_entity.type
_entity.pdbx_description
1 polymer ?
#
loop_
_entity_poly.entity_id
_entity_poly.type
_entity_poly.pdbx_seq_one_letter_code
_entity_poly.pdbx_strand_id
1 'polypeptide(L)'
;MAKAKLRTSPGRGKKFDTVYFDVEHVIGEGEEGKSRTAIRKVEIDLYLEKRFDQKDAPPPAQTIGVGVSARCEETGDAEFGTDLNAVLSAIRAKLDARFKIKWERWFLVKVDPTRSYDASGDGLQLSWRDIERGVTFGGDVLMRSYNVNGDWPNRWIIEPWPKVVKEQGRIVAAIPATGDNEKALQVFAAKIAELRKALAALVAPDEIERTLMQIAAAPISAMIEQRPAA
;
A
#
# COMPACT_ATOMS: atom_id res chain seq x y z
N MET A 1 25.93 24.73 -3.74
CA MET A 1 25.91 23.28 -4.04
C MET A 1 26.75 22.54 -3.00
N ALA A 2 26.11 21.87 -2.05
CA ALA A 2 26.82 21.12 -1.01
C ALA A 2 27.30 19.78 -1.57
N LYS A 3 28.62 19.58 -1.65
CA LYS A 3 29.21 18.28 -1.96
C LYS A 3 28.99 17.35 -0.77
N ALA A 4 28.08 16.39 -0.90
CA ALA A 4 27.93 15.30 0.07
C ALA A 4 29.27 14.57 0.19
N LYS A 5 29.88 14.59 1.39
CA LYS A 5 31.13 13.88 1.67
C LYS A 5 30.86 12.38 1.66
N LEU A 6 31.21 11.73 0.56
CA LEU A 6 31.16 10.28 0.37
C LEU A 6 32.13 9.59 1.34
N ARG A 7 31.60 8.80 2.29
CA ARG A 7 32.40 7.95 3.17
C ARG A 7 32.76 6.66 2.44
N THR A 8 34.03 6.50 2.06
CA THR A 8 34.60 5.23 1.61
C THR A 8 34.99 4.41 2.84
N SER A 9 34.36 3.25 3.06
CA SER A 9 34.78 2.29 4.09
C SER A 9 35.87 1.37 3.54
N PRO A 10 36.96 1.11 4.29
CA PRO A 10 38.03 0.20 3.85
C PRO A 10 37.47 -1.18 3.48
N GLY A 11 37.76 -1.64 2.25
CA GLY A 11 37.42 -2.98 1.77
C GLY A 11 35.96 -3.24 1.33
N ARG A 12 35.04 -2.26 1.38
CA ARG A 12 33.60 -2.50 1.16
C ARG A 12 32.96 -1.70 0.02
N GLY A 13 33.74 -1.41 -1.03
CA GLY A 13 33.21 -0.69 -2.19
C GLY A 13 32.70 0.72 -1.84
N LYS A 14 31.81 1.28 -2.67
CA LYS A 14 31.28 2.64 -2.50
C LYS A 14 29.85 2.58 -1.97
N LYS A 15 29.60 3.07 -0.75
CA LYS A 15 28.23 3.30 -0.25
C LYS A 15 27.56 4.35 -1.13
N PHE A 16 26.35 4.06 -1.60
CA PHE A 16 25.59 5.00 -2.43
C PHE A 16 24.24 5.37 -1.85
N ASP A 17 23.66 4.54 -0.98
CA ASP A 17 22.34 4.81 -0.39
C ASP A 17 22.12 4.05 0.94
N THR A 18 21.07 4.41 1.67
CA THR A 18 20.56 3.72 2.86
C THR A 18 19.04 3.58 2.77
N VAL A 19 18.56 2.35 2.94
CA VAL A 19 17.13 2.00 2.95
C VAL A 19 16.71 1.67 4.37
N TYR A 20 15.47 1.95 4.73
CA TYR A 20 14.95 1.63 6.06
C TYR A 20 14.05 0.39 6.02
N PHE A 21 14.15 -0.41 7.06
CA PHE A 21 13.30 -1.55 7.33
C PHE A 21 12.64 -1.35 8.69
N ASP A 22 11.32 -1.24 8.73
CA ASP A 22 10.60 -1.02 9.98
C ASP A 22 10.45 -2.35 10.74
N VAL A 23 10.77 -2.33 12.03
CA VAL A 23 10.72 -3.47 12.93
C VAL A 23 10.05 -3.08 14.23
N GLU A 24 9.32 -3.99 14.85
CA GLU A 24 8.82 -3.79 16.21
C GLU A 24 9.96 -3.92 17.23
N HIS A 25 10.08 -2.93 18.11
CA HIS A 25 11.03 -2.89 19.22
C HIS A 25 10.27 -2.76 20.54
N VAL A 26 10.59 -3.62 21.51
CA VAL A 26 10.02 -3.55 22.86
C VAL A 26 10.71 -2.40 23.61
N ILE A 27 9.94 -1.38 24.01
CA ILE A 27 10.44 -0.22 24.77
C ILE A 27 10.37 -0.47 26.29
N GLY A 28 9.49 -1.39 26.75
CA GLY A 28 9.40 -1.74 28.17
C GLY A 28 8.21 -2.64 28.48
N GLU A 29 7.98 -2.91 29.76
CA GLU A 29 6.77 -3.60 30.22
C GLU A 29 5.60 -2.61 30.29
N GLY A 30 4.48 -2.95 29.66
CA GLY A 30 3.22 -2.24 29.82
C GLY A 30 2.42 -2.78 31.00
N GLU A 31 1.37 -2.04 31.39
CA GLU A 31 0.40 -2.54 32.36
C GLU A 31 -0.31 -3.80 31.80
N GLU A 32 -0.60 -4.76 32.68
CA GLU A 32 -1.17 -6.08 32.37
C GLU A 32 -0.25 -7.10 31.67
N GLY A 33 1.08 -6.95 31.78
CA GLY A 33 2.02 -7.97 31.30
C GLY A 33 2.18 -8.03 29.77
N LYS A 34 1.67 -7.02 29.06
CA LYS A 34 1.93 -6.82 27.63
C LYS A 34 3.10 -5.85 27.46
N SER A 35 4.11 -6.24 26.70
CA SER A 35 5.22 -5.36 26.34
C SER A 35 4.74 -4.12 25.60
N ARG A 36 5.20 -2.93 26.03
CA ARG A 36 5.07 -1.69 25.25
C ARG A 36 6.01 -1.76 24.05
N THR A 37 5.45 -1.74 22.86
CA THR A 37 6.14 -1.86 21.58
C THR A 37 6.13 -0.51 20.84
N ALA A 38 7.19 -0.20 20.09
CA ALA A 38 7.15 0.82 19.05
C ALA A 38 7.83 0.33 17.79
N ILE A 39 7.46 0.96 16.69
CA ILE A 39 8.08 0.75 15.40
C ILE A 39 9.42 1.49 15.38
N ARG A 40 10.51 0.74 15.24
CA ARG A 40 11.87 1.23 15.07
C ARG A 40 12.34 0.96 13.65
N LYS A 41 13.05 1.92 13.07
CA LYS A 41 13.70 1.78 11.77
C LYS A 41 15.06 1.12 11.91
N VAL A 42 15.26 0.02 11.20
CA VAL A 42 16.54 -0.65 11.00
C VAL A 42 17.12 -0.19 9.66
N GLU A 43 18.38 0.20 9.66
CA GLU A 43 19.07 0.71 8.47
C GLU A 43 19.68 -0.45 7.66
N ILE A 44 19.48 -0.39 6.34
CA ILE A 44 20.11 -1.26 5.35
C ILE A 44 20.97 -0.39 4.45
N ASP A 45 22.28 -0.53 4.57
CA ASP A 45 23.24 0.21 3.77
C ASP A 45 23.49 -0.48 2.43
N LEU A 46 23.47 0.32 1.36
CA LEU A 46 23.69 -0.13 -0.01
C LEU A 46 25.06 0.30 -0.51
N TYR A 47 25.83 -0.68 -0.98
CA TYR A 47 27.18 -0.50 -1.52
C TYR A 47 27.27 -1.02 -2.95
N LEU A 48 28.06 -0.33 -3.78
CA LEU A 48 28.57 -0.87 -5.04
C LEU A 48 29.91 -1.56 -4.76
N GLU A 49 29.93 -2.88 -4.86
CA GLU A 49 31.09 -3.72 -4.55
C GLU A 49 31.60 -4.44 -5.79
N LYS A 50 32.93 -4.52 -5.91
CA LYS A 50 33.62 -5.43 -6.82
C LYS A 50 34.13 -6.61 -5.98
N ARG A 51 33.70 -7.82 -6.29
CA ARG A 51 34.22 -9.06 -5.70
C ARG A 51 35.38 -9.56 -6.54
N PHE A 52 36.48 -9.87 -5.86
CA PHE A 52 37.70 -10.42 -6.46
C PHE A 52 37.83 -11.89 -6.10
N ASP A 53 38.51 -12.65 -6.96
CA ASP A 53 38.90 -14.02 -6.67
C ASP A 53 39.95 -14.00 -5.57
N GLN A 54 39.61 -14.56 -4.41
CA GLN A 54 40.49 -14.64 -3.24
C GLN A 54 41.48 -15.81 -3.33
N LYS A 55 41.67 -16.41 -4.51
CA LYS A 55 42.79 -17.34 -4.71
C LYS A 55 44.11 -16.60 -4.53
N ASP A 56 45.10 -17.31 -3.98
CA ASP A 56 46.49 -16.87 -3.79
C ASP A 56 47.22 -16.64 -5.15
N ALA A 57 46.67 -15.75 -5.98
CA ALA A 57 47.24 -15.34 -7.25
C ALA A 57 47.94 -13.98 -7.08
N PRO A 58 49.09 -13.76 -7.74
CA PRO A 58 49.77 -12.46 -7.70
C PRO A 58 48.86 -11.36 -8.26
N PRO A 59 48.87 -10.15 -7.68
CA PRO A 59 48.00 -9.06 -8.10
C PRO A 59 48.26 -8.65 -9.57
N PRO A 60 47.21 -8.16 -10.29
CA PRO A 60 45.86 -7.93 -9.79
C PRO A 60 44.97 -9.18 -9.80
N ALA A 61 44.27 -9.42 -8.68
CA ALA A 61 43.29 -10.49 -8.54
C ALA A 61 42.15 -10.34 -9.56
N GLN A 62 41.72 -11.45 -10.16
CA GLN A 62 40.64 -11.46 -11.14
C GLN A 62 39.33 -10.98 -10.51
N THR A 63 38.59 -10.10 -11.18
CA THR A 63 37.25 -9.70 -10.72
C THR A 63 36.25 -10.82 -11.00
N ILE A 64 35.64 -11.36 -9.95
CA ILE A 64 34.58 -12.39 -10.05
C ILE A 64 33.23 -11.75 -10.36
N GLY A 65 32.97 -10.55 -9.84
CA GLY A 65 31.68 -9.90 -10.05
C GLY A 65 31.67 -8.45 -9.61
N VAL A 66 30.81 -7.67 -10.25
CA VAL A 66 30.51 -6.29 -9.86
C VAL A 66 29.01 -6.21 -9.62
N GLY A 67 28.61 -5.68 -8.47
CA GLY A 67 27.21 -5.66 -8.11
C GLY A 67 26.91 -4.77 -6.91
N VAL A 68 25.68 -4.91 -6.45
CA VAL A 68 25.13 -4.23 -5.30
C VAL A 68 25.18 -5.16 -4.10
N SER A 69 25.60 -4.61 -2.97
CA SER A 69 25.66 -5.27 -1.67
C SER A 69 24.73 -4.52 -0.73
N ALA A 70 23.75 -5.21 -0.14
CA ALA A 70 22.90 -4.68 0.91
C ALA A 70 23.31 -5.29 2.24
N ARG A 71 23.49 -4.45 3.27
CA ARG A 71 23.94 -4.90 4.59
C ARG A 71 23.15 -4.22 5.69
N CYS A 72 22.69 -5.01 6.66
CA CYS A 72 22.18 -4.49 7.92
C CYS A 72 23.26 -4.68 8.99
N GLU A 73 23.85 -3.58 9.47
CA GLU A 73 24.90 -3.65 10.49
C GLU A 73 24.37 -4.22 11.81
N GLU A 74 23.12 -3.93 12.16
CA GLU A 74 22.51 -4.35 13.41
C GLU A 74 22.30 -5.86 13.51
N THR A 75 21.84 -6.52 12.44
CA THR A 75 21.59 -7.96 12.46
C THR A 75 22.76 -8.78 11.91
N GLY A 76 23.73 -8.12 11.26
CA GLY A 76 24.83 -8.74 10.54
C GLY A 76 24.42 -9.38 9.21
N ASP A 77 23.16 -9.25 8.80
CA ASP A 77 22.67 -9.83 7.55
C ASP A 77 23.20 -9.05 6.35
N ALA A 78 23.60 -9.78 5.31
CA ALA A 78 24.10 -9.20 4.06
C ALA A 78 23.62 -9.99 2.85
N GLU A 79 23.48 -9.30 1.73
CA GLU A 79 23.07 -9.85 0.44
C GLU A 79 23.84 -9.17 -0.71
N PHE A 80 24.16 -9.91 -1.77
CA PHE A 80 24.88 -9.38 -2.92
C PHE A 80 24.29 -9.91 -4.23
N GLY A 81 24.14 -9.02 -5.21
CA GLY A 81 23.63 -9.38 -6.52
C GLY A 81 23.81 -8.25 -7.53
N THR A 82 23.40 -8.49 -8.76
CA THR A 82 23.48 -7.50 -9.84
C THR A 82 22.20 -6.66 -9.97
N ASP A 83 21.06 -7.19 -9.53
CA ASP A 83 19.77 -6.50 -9.49
C ASP A 83 19.46 -6.00 -8.07
N LEU A 84 19.35 -4.69 -7.91
CA LEU A 84 19.07 -4.03 -6.64
C LEU A 84 17.68 -4.40 -6.07
N ASN A 85 16.66 -4.63 -6.90
CA ASN A 85 15.35 -5.06 -6.41
C ASN A 85 15.41 -6.46 -5.82
N ALA A 86 16.11 -7.38 -6.49
CA ALA A 86 16.30 -8.74 -6.01
C ALA A 86 17.10 -8.75 -4.70
N VAL A 87 18.18 -7.96 -4.62
CA VAL A 87 18.99 -7.80 -3.40
C VAL A 87 18.18 -7.23 -2.25
N LEU A 88 17.39 -6.17 -2.48
CA LEU A 88 16.52 -5.58 -1.46
C LEU A 88 15.42 -6.55 -1.01
N SER A 89 14.83 -7.31 -1.93
CA SER A 89 13.84 -8.32 -1.57
C SER A 89 14.44 -9.43 -0.72
N ALA A 90 15.64 -9.90 -1.06
CA ALA A 90 16.31 -10.99 -0.36
C ALA A 90 16.80 -10.57 1.04
N ILE A 91 17.36 -9.35 1.20
CA ILE A 91 17.73 -8.86 2.54
C ILE A 91 16.49 -8.63 3.41
N ARG A 92 15.38 -8.12 2.84
CA ARG A 92 14.10 -7.98 3.56
C ARG A 92 13.56 -9.34 4.01
N ALA A 93 13.60 -10.35 3.15
CA ALA A 93 13.18 -11.71 3.51
C ALA A 93 14.01 -12.31 4.67
N LYS A 94 15.32 -12.02 4.71
CA LYS A 94 16.18 -12.41 5.84
C LYS A 94 15.77 -11.71 7.13
N LEU A 95 15.50 -10.40 7.07
CA LEU A 95 15.03 -9.63 8.22
C LEU A 95 13.63 -10.08 8.68
N ASP A 96 12.69 -10.30 7.76
CA ASP A 96 11.37 -10.85 8.04
C ASP A 96 11.47 -12.19 8.80
N ALA A 97 12.34 -13.09 8.35
CA ALA A 97 12.59 -14.36 9.03
C ALA A 97 13.23 -14.18 10.41
N ARG A 98 14.19 -13.25 10.54
CA ARG A 98 14.87 -12.93 11.80
C ARG A 98 13.92 -12.39 12.86
N PHE A 99 13.00 -11.51 12.46
CA PHE A 99 11.99 -10.91 13.31
C PHE A 99 10.69 -11.74 13.39
N LYS A 100 10.67 -12.93 12.77
CA LYS A 100 9.54 -13.87 12.77
C LYS A 100 8.23 -13.26 12.28
N ILE A 101 8.30 -12.29 11.37
CA ILE A 101 7.12 -11.63 10.82
C ILE A 101 6.57 -12.51 9.68
N LYS A 102 5.31 -12.92 9.80
CA LYS A 102 4.58 -13.59 8.72
C LYS A 102 3.69 -12.57 8.01
N TRP A 103 3.95 -12.37 6.72
CA TRP A 103 3.16 -11.50 5.87
C TRP A 103 2.11 -12.31 5.11
N GLU A 104 0.85 -11.93 5.26
CA GLU A 104 -0.29 -12.52 4.54
C GLU A 104 -0.86 -11.49 3.56
N ARG A 105 -1.32 -11.93 2.39
CA ARG A 105 -1.91 -11.03 1.39
C ARG A 105 -3.34 -10.63 1.77
N TRP A 106 -3.62 -9.33 1.76
CA TRP A 106 -4.91 -8.73 2.08
C TRP A 106 -5.26 -7.64 1.05
N PHE A 107 -6.54 -7.27 0.97
CA PHE A 107 -7.00 -6.11 0.20
C PHE A 107 -7.40 -4.98 1.15
N LEU A 108 -6.90 -3.77 0.89
CA LEU A 108 -7.43 -2.56 1.49
C LEU A 108 -8.50 -1.98 0.56
N VAL A 109 -9.75 -2.14 0.94
CA VAL A 109 -10.92 -1.67 0.21
C VAL A 109 -11.31 -0.29 0.72
N LYS A 110 -11.53 0.63 -0.22
CA LYS A 110 -12.03 1.97 0.04
C LYS A 110 -13.25 2.25 -0.82
N VAL A 111 -14.30 2.73 -0.16
CA VAL A 111 -15.45 3.35 -0.80
C VAL A 111 -15.41 4.80 -0.36
N ASP A 112 -15.23 5.72 -1.30
CA ASP A 112 -15.20 7.15 -1.01
C ASP A 112 -16.33 7.84 -1.79
N PRO A 113 -17.02 8.83 -1.18
CA PRO A 113 -17.89 9.71 -1.93
C PRO A 113 -17.04 10.54 -2.91
N THR A 114 -17.42 10.58 -4.18
CA THR A 114 -16.70 11.41 -5.16
C THR A 114 -16.95 12.88 -4.82
N ARG A 115 -15.87 13.67 -4.66
CA ARG A 115 -16.00 15.12 -4.52
C ARG A 115 -16.59 15.71 -5.79
N SER A 116 -17.81 16.24 -5.71
CA SER A 116 -18.38 17.10 -6.75
C SER A 116 -17.70 18.47 -6.66
N TYR A 117 -16.99 18.88 -7.71
CA TYR A 117 -16.34 20.19 -7.76
C TYR A 117 -17.36 21.34 -7.81
N ASP A 118 -18.57 21.08 -8.32
CA ASP A 118 -19.60 22.09 -8.56
C ASP A 118 -20.77 22.05 -7.55
N ALA A 119 -20.51 21.58 -6.32
CA ALA A 119 -21.45 21.58 -5.19
C ALA A 119 -22.80 20.84 -5.41
N SER A 120 -22.99 20.19 -6.55
CA SER A 120 -24.16 19.37 -6.87
C SER A 120 -23.72 17.98 -7.33
N GLY A 121 -24.32 16.96 -6.72
CA GLY A 121 -24.11 15.55 -7.07
C GLY A 121 -23.42 14.74 -5.98
N ASP A 122 -23.94 13.53 -5.79
CA ASP A 122 -23.34 12.47 -4.97
C ASP A 122 -22.72 11.42 -5.90
N GLY A 123 -21.40 11.22 -5.78
CA GLY A 123 -20.69 10.17 -6.52
C GLY A 123 -20.19 9.07 -5.59
N LEU A 124 -19.98 7.88 -6.14
CA LEU A 124 -19.43 6.73 -5.42
C LEU A 124 -18.19 6.20 -6.16
N GLN A 125 -17.07 6.08 -5.45
CA GLN A 125 -15.87 5.44 -5.98
C GLN A 125 -15.49 4.24 -5.12
N LEU A 126 -15.51 3.05 -5.72
CA LEU A 126 -14.92 1.84 -5.15
C LEU A 126 -13.48 1.69 -5.65
N SER A 127 -12.54 1.49 -4.73
CA SER A 127 -11.15 1.16 -5.04
C SER A 127 -10.63 0.11 -4.06
N TRP A 128 -9.71 -0.74 -4.51
CA TRP A 128 -8.98 -1.64 -3.62
C TRP A 128 -7.54 -1.76 -4.09
N ARG A 129 -6.64 -2.04 -3.14
CA ARG A 129 -5.22 -2.29 -3.42
C ARG A 129 -4.74 -3.49 -2.61
N ASP A 130 -3.76 -4.19 -3.16
CA ASP A 130 -3.03 -5.21 -2.43
C ASP A 130 -2.23 -4.59 -1.28
N ILE A 131 -2.34 -5.22 -0.12
CA ILE A 131 -1.57 -4.94 1.08
C ILE A 131 -1.12 -6.27 1.67
N GLU A 132 -0.16 -6.22 2.58
CA GLU A 132 0.25 -7.38 3.36
C GLU A 132 0.00 -7.12 4.84
N ARG A 133 -0.55 -8.13 5.52
CA ARG A 133 -0.79 -8.15 6.95
C ARG A 133 0.35 -8.88 7.63
N GLY A 134 1.10 -8.17 8.47
CA GLY A 134 2.10 -8.74 9.35
C GLY A 134 1.55 -8.88 10.76
N VAL A 135 1.87 -9.97 11.45
CA VAL A 135 1.69 -10.05 12.91
C VAL A 135 3.06 -10.10 13.54
N THR A 136 3.32 -9.16 14.44
CA THR A 136 4.58 -9.08 15.18
C THR A 136 4.63 -10.11 16.31
N PHE A 137 5.79 -10.28 16.94
CA PHE A 137 5.91 -11.16 18.10
C PHE A 137 5.07 -10.67 19.29
N GLY A 138 4.88 -9.34 19.44
CA GLY A 138 4.01 -8.73 20.44
C GLY A 138 2.51 -8.91 20.18
N GLY A 139 2.13 -9.43 19.01
CA GLY A 139 0.74 -9.58 18.58
C GLY A 139 0.15 -8.35 17.89
N ASP A 140 0.95 -7.30 17.69
CA ASP A 140 0.53 -6.12 16.95
C ASP A 140 0.39 -6.46 15.45
N VAL A 141 -0.63 -5.87 14.84
CA VAL A 141 -0.93 -6.08 13.43
C VAL A 141 -0.38 -4.89 12.64
N LEU A 142 0.48 -5.20 11.67
CA LEU A 142 1.08 -4.24 10.77
C LEU A 142 0.52 -4.40 9.36
N MET A 143 0.44 -3.29 8.63
CA MET A 143 0.11 -3.24 7.23
C MET A 143 1.36 -2.85 6.44
N ARG A 144 1.79 -3.67 5.48
CA ARG A 144 2.81 -3.32 4.50
C ARG A 144 2.13 -3.01 3.16
N SER A 145 2.45 -1.88 2.56
CA SER A 145 1.87 -1.46 1.28
C SER A 145 2.92 -0.89 0.34
N TYR A 146 2.69 -1.05 -0.97
CA TYR A 146 3.57 -0.50 -1.99
C TYR A 146 3.09 0.89 -2.41
N ASN A 147 3.88 1.91 -2.11
CA ASN A 147 3.70 3.29 -2.57
C ASN A 147 4.40 3.48 -3.92
N VAL A 148 3.60 3.51 -4.98
CA VAL A 148 4.05 3.75 -6.36
C VAL A 148 4.73 5.13 -6.51
N ASN A 149 4.28 6.12 -5.74
CA ASN A 149 4.78 7.50 -5.78
C ASN A 149 5.91 7.76 -4.77
N GLY A 150 6.34 6.75 -4.02
CA GLY A 150 7.42 6.88 -3.06
C GLY A 150 8.79 6.88 -3.72
N ASP A 151 9.78 7.47 -3.03
CA ASP A 151 11.18 7.39 -3.42
C ASP A 151 11.58 5.93 -3.65
N TRP A 152 12.30 5.70 -4.75
CA TRP A 152 12.56 4.37 -5.29
C TRP A 152 13.14 3.33 -4.30
N PRO A 153 14.00 3.66 -3.31
CA PRO A 153 14.41 2.68 -2.31
C PRO A 153 13.32 2.33 -1.27
N ASN A 154 12.41 3.29 -0.98
CA ASN A 154 11.46 3.26 0.14
C ASN A 154 10.00 3.14 -0.31
N ARG A 155 9.75 2.46 -1.44
CA ARG A 155 8.37 2.24 -1.94
C ARG A 155 7.54 1.33 -1.05
N TRP A 156 8.17 0.45 -0.29
CA TRP A 156 7.45 -0.34 0.70
C TRP A 156 7.36 0.43 2.00
N ILE A 157 6.12 0.71 2.42
CA ILE A 157 5.81 1.45 3.63
C ILE A 157 5.10 0.51 4.59
N ILE A 158 5.55 0.50 5.84
CA ILE A 158 4.87 -0.18 6.93
C ILE A 158 4.07 0.86 7.71
N GLU A 159 2.79 0.61 7.86
CA GLU A 159 1.83 1.46 8.57
C GLU A 159 1.09 0.61 9.61
N PRO A 160 0.51 1.23 10.65
CA PRO A 160 -0.42 0.53 11.55
C PRO A 160 -1.59 -0.08 10.76
N TRP A 161 -2.11 -1.20 11.25
CA TRP A 161 -3.30 -1.82 10.63
C TRP A 161 -4.47 -0.82 10.58
N PRO A 162 -5.14 -0.66 9.42
CA PRO A 162 -6.19 0.33 9.27
C PRO A 162 -7.38 0.00 10.16
N LYS A 163 -7.91 1.02 10.84
CA LYS A 163 -9.21 0.90 11.51
C LYS A 163 -10.32 0.77 10.47
N VAL A 164 -11.32 -0.05 10.76
CA VAL A 164 -12.53 -0.09 9.94
C VAL A 164 -13.28 1.22 10.14
N VAL A 165 -13.45 1.99 9.07
CA VAL A 165 -14.21 3.23 9.07
C VAL A 165 -15.49 3.02 8.28
N LYS A 166 -16.62 3.45 8.84
CA LYS A 166 -17.95 3.46 8.19
C LYS A 166 -18.67 4.74 8.57
N GLU A 167 -18.42 5.82 7.84
CA GLU A 167 -18.97 7.14 8.15
C GLU A 167 -19.36 7.85 6.85
N GLN A 168 -20.56 8.45 6.79
CA GLN A 168 -20.98 9.33 5.69
C GLN A 168 -20.75 8.74 4.26
N GLY A 169 -21.13 7.48 4.05
CA GLY A 169 -20.93 6.80 2.75
C GLY A 169 -19.48 6.42 2.44
N ARG A 170 -18.55 6.73 3.33
CA ARG A 170 -17.14 6.32 3.27
C ARG A 170 -16.93 5.00 4.01
N ILE A 171 -16.24 4.08 3.36
CA ILE A 171 -15.82 2.81 3.95
C ILE A 171 -14.32 2.64 3.75
N VAL A 172 -13.61 2.28 4.81
CA VAL A 172 -12.24 1.75 4.72
C VAL A 172 -12.24 0.42 5.46
N ALA A 173 -11.89 -0.66 4.76
CA ALA A 173 -11.86 -2.00 5.34
C ALA A 173 -10.70 -2.82 4.76
N ALA A 174 -10.05 -3.60 5.62
CA ALA A 174 -9.08 -4.60 5.19
C ALA A 174 -9.75 -5.99 5.19
N ILE A 175 -9.67 -6.70 4.07
CA ILE A 175 -10.24 -8.05 3.90
C ILE A 175 -9.17 -9.02 3.38
N PRO A 176 -9.25 -10.33 3.69
CA PRO A 176 -8.31 -11.31 3.16
C PRO A 176 -8.32 -11.34 1.62
N ALA A 177 -7.15 -11.49 0.98
CA ALA A 177 -7.05 -11.55 -0.47
C ALA A 177 -7.33 -12.97 -1.01
N THR A 178 -8.57 -13.43 -0.84
CA THR A 178 -9.03 -14.70 -1.42
C THR A 178 -9.61 -14.48 -2.81
N GLY A 179 -9.62 -15.53 -3.64
CA GLY A 179 -10.23 -15.46 -4.98
C GLY A 179 -11.72 -15.12 -4.94
N ASP A 180 -12.44 -15.54 -3.90
CA ASP A 180 -13.87 -15.21 -3.72
C ASP A 180 -14.07 -13.73 -3.37
N ASN A 181 -13.21 -13.16 -2.51
CA ASN A 181 -13.27 -11.74 -2.18
C ASN A 181 -12.92 -10.87 -3.39
N GLU A 182 -11.93 -11.27 -4.19
CA GLU A 182 -11.60 -10.57 -5.43
C GLU A 182 -12.76 -10.59 -6.43
N LYS A 183 -13.38 -11.75 -6.64
CA LYS A 183 -14.59 -11.87 -7.48
C LYS A 183 -15.73 -11.00 -6.97
N ALA A 184 -15.96 -10.98 -5.65
CA ALA A 184 -17.00 -10.13 -5.06
C ALA A 184 -16.74 -8.64 -5.34
N LEU A 185 -15.49 -8.17 -5.16
CA LEU A 185 -15.10 -6.79 -5.47
C LEU A 185 -15.31 -6.44 -6.95
N GLN A 186 -14.96 -7.35 -7.85
CA GLN A 186 -15.20 -7.18 -9.29
C GLN A 186 -16.69 -7.10 -9.62
N VAL A 187 -17.52 -7.96 -9.01
CA VAL A 187 -18.99 -7.92 -9.18
C VAL A 187 -19.56 -6.60 -8.67
N PHE A 188 -19.10 -6.10 -7.52
CA PHE A 188 -19.53 -4.79 -7.01
C PHE A 188 -19.13 -3.66 -7.96
N ALA A 189 -17.92 -3.67 -8.50
CA ALA A 189 -17.47 -2.70 -9.48
C ALA A 189 -18.35 -2.71 -10.75
N ALA A 190 -18.70 -3.90 -11.25
CA ALA A 190 -19.59 -4.06 -12.40
C ALA A 190 -20.99 -3.49 -12.12
N LYS A 191 -21.58 -3.81 -10.96
CA LYS A 191 -22.89 -3.25 -10.54
C LYS A 191 -22.88 -1.73 -10.44
N ILE A 192 -21.80 -1.13 -9.92
CA ILE A 192 -21.66 0.33 -9.88
C ILE A 192 -21.64 0.91 -11.30
N ALA A 193 -20.94 0.26 -12.24
CA ALA A 193 -20.92 0.70 -13.64
C ALA A 193 -22.31 0.60 -14.30
N GLU A 194 -23.05 -0.48 -14.03
CA GLU A 194 -24.43 -0.65 -14.51
C GLU A 194 -25.37 0.42 -13.96
N LEU A 195 -25.30 0.71 -12.65
CA LEU A 195 -26.09 1.78 -12.03
C LEU A 195 -25.78 3.14 -12.66
N ARG A 196 -24.50 3.44 -12.92
CA ARG A 196 -24.10 4.69 -13.61
C ARG A 196 -24.68 4.77 -15.01
N LYS A 197 -24.71 3.66 -15.76
CA LYS A 197 -25.31 3.59 -17.10
C LYS A 197 -26.82 3.78 -17.05
N ALA A 198 -27.51 3.16 -16.10
CA ALA A 198 -28.96 3.29 -15.92
C ALA A 198 -29.35 4.73 -15.54
N LEU A 199 -28.63 5.34 -14.60
CA LEU A 199 -28.79 6.75 -14.25
C LEU A 199 -28.61 7.65 -15.47
N ALA A 200 -27.51 7.47 -16.22
CA ALA A 200 -27.26 8.25 -17.44
C ALA A 200 -28.37 8.13 -18.48
N ALA A 201 -29.00 6.95 -18.61
CA ALA A 201 -30.15 6.75 -19.49
C ALA A 201 -31.41 7.47 -18.99
N LEU A 202 -31.68 7.47 -17.68
CA LEU A 202 -32.84 8.15 -17.10
C LEU A 202 -32.75 9.67 -17.19
N VAL A 203 -31.55 10.24 -17.09
CA VAL A 203 -31.31 11.68 -17.26
C VAL A 203 -30.90 12.05 -18.69
N ALA A 204 -31.13 11.15 -19.66
CA ALA A 204 -30.93 11.48 -21.06
C ALA A 204 -31.92 12.59 -21.48
N PRO A 205 -31.53 13.53 -22.36
CA PRO A 205 -32.36 14.66 -22.74
C PRO A 205 -33.77 14.25 -23.21
N ASP A 206 -33.83 13.22 -24.03
CA ASP A 206 -35.03 12.62 -24.61
C ASP A 206 -35.98 12.04 -23.55
N GLU A 207 -35.44 11.46 -22.47
CA GLU A 207 -36.21 10.96 -21.34
C GLU A 207 -36.70 12.08 -20.42
N ILE A 208 -35.89 13.12 -20.23
CA ILE A 208 -36.28 14.33 -19.49
C ILE A 208 -37.40 15.06 -20.24
N GLU A 209 -37.25 15.28 -21.54
CA GLU A 209 -38.27 15.90 -22.38
C GLU A 209 -39.58 15.12 -22.38
N ARG A 210 -39.52 13.78 -22.48
CA ARG A 210 -40.69 12.91 -22.35
C ARG A 210 -41.38 13.07 -21.00
N THR A 211 -40.60 13.08 -19.92
CA THR A 211 -41.13 13.25 -18.55
C THR A 211 -41.76 14.63 -18.37
N LEU A 212 -41.12 15.68 -18.87
CA LEU A 212 -41.63 17.05 -18.84
C LEU A 212 -42.92 17.20 -19.67
N MET A 213 -42.99 16.58 -20.84
CA MET A 213 -44.22 16.56 -21.66
C MET A 213 -45.37 15.85 -20.95
N GLN A 214 -45.10 14.74 -20.25
CA GLN A 214 -46.11 14.04 -19.45
C GLN A 214 -46.61 14.89 -18.27
N ILE A 215 -45.72 15.60 -17.58
CA ILE A 215 -46.10 16.53 -16.50
C ILE A 215 -46.89 17.71 -17.06
N ALA A 216 -46.48 18.28 -18.18
CA ALA A 216 -47.18 19.39 -18.84
C ALA A 216 -48.55 18.99 -19.42
N ALA A 217 -48.70 17.72 -19.82
CA ALA A 217 -49.96 17.16 -20.31
C ALA A 217 -50.92 16.73 -19.18
N ALA A 218 -50.44 16.61 -17.93
CA ALA A 218 -51.28 16.33 -16.78
C ALA A 218 -51.91 17.63 -16.24
N PRO A 219 -53.24 17.73 -16.11
CA PRO A 219 -53.87 18.90 -15.50
C PRO A 219 -53.46 18.97 -14.02
N ILE A 220 -52.94 20.13 -13.60
CA ILE A 220 -52.44 20.40 -12.22
C ILE A 220 -53.44 19.97 -11.13
N SER A 221 -54.74 19.98 -11.42
CA SER A 221 -55.80 19.54 -10.51
C SER A 221 -55.74 18.05 -10.15
N ALA A 222 -55.25 17.17 -11.02
CA ALA A 222 -55.18 15.73 -10.78
C ALA A 222 -54.06 15.31 -9.81
N MET A 223 -53.04 16.15 -9.60
CA MET A 223 -51.94 15.88 -8.67
C MET A 223 -52.21 16.35 -7.24
N ILE A 224 -53.18 17.24 -7.03
CA ILE A 224 -53.57 17.72 -5.69
C ILE A 224 -54.54 16.73 -5.02
N GLU A 225 -55.37 16.01 -5.78
CA GLU A 225 -56.36 15.06 -5.23
C GLU A 225 -55.78 13.70 -4.82
N GLN A 226 -54.54 13.35 -5.20
CA GLN A 226 -53.91 12.08 -4.83
C GLN A 226 -53.16 12.10 -3.49
N ARG A 227 -53.23 13.19 -2.72
CA ARG A 227 -52.76 13.19 -1.33
C ARG A 227 -53.96 13.00 -0.40
N PRO A 228 -54.27 11.78 0.06
CA PRO A 228 -55.25 11.62 1.12
C PRO A 228 -54.74 12.36 2.37
N ALA A 229 -55.56 13.27 2.88
CA ALA A 229 -55.38 13.82 4.20
C ALA A 229 -55.72 12.74 5.24
N ALA A 230 -54.72 12.43 6.07
CA ALA A 230 -54.75 11.55 7.25
C ALA A 230 -54.91 10.04 6.98
#